data_AF-A0A7X8J836-F1
#
_entry.id   AF-A0A7X8J836-F1
#
_cell.length_a   1.000
_cell.length_b   1.000
_cell.length_c   1.000
_cell.angle_alpha   90.00
_cell.angle_beta   90.00
_cell.angle_gamma   90.00
#
_symmetry.space_group_name_H-M   'P 1'
#
loop_
_entity.id
_entity.type
_entity.pdbx_description
1 polymer ?
#
loop_
_entity_poly.entity_id
_entity_poly.type
_entity_poly.pdbx_seq_one_letter_code
_entity_poly.pdbx_strand_id
1 'polypeptide(L)' 'MKKLRLGFVGTGGMGKNHIKSALAAKNIEVTAVCDIKKKVADEVGAEH' A
#
# COMPACT_ATOMS: atom_id res chain seq x y z
N MET A 1 10.42 18.57 -5.58
CA MET A 1 9.60 17.67 -6.43
C MET A 1 8.41 17.16 -5.63
N LYS A 2 7.22 17.07 -6.22
CA LYS A 2 6.02 16.52 -5.56
C LYS A 2 6.06 14.99 -5.61
N LYS A 3 5.75 14.32 -4.51
CA LYS A 3 5.67 12.84 -4.47
C LYS A 3 4.48 12.35 -5.29
N LEU A 4 4.63 11.18 -5.92
CA LEU A 4 3.54 10.46 -6.57
C LEU A 4 2.68 9.79 -5.48
N ARG A 5 1.39 10.10 -5.45
CA ARG A 5 0.43 9.47 -4.54
C ARG A 5 -0.04 8.17 -5.16
N LEU A 6 0.17 7.05 -4.47
CA LEU A 6 -0.13 5.71 -4.95
C LEU A 6 -1.15 5.02 -4.04
N GLY A 7 -2.09 4.31 -4.65
CA GLY A 7 -3.05 3.45 -3.96
C GLY A 7 -2.93 2.01 -4.44
N PHE A 8 -3.18 1.05 -3.54
CA PHE A 8 -3.13 -0.37 -3.85
C PHE A 8 -4.52 -1.02 -3.72
N VAL A 9 -4.89 -1.82 -4.72
CA VAL A 9 -6.12 -2.64 -4.71
C VAL A 9 -5.72 -4.10 -4.82
N GLY A 10 -6.12 -4.90 -3.84
CA GLY A 10 -5.62 -6.26 -3.64
C GLY A 10 -4.31 -6.25 -2.86
N THR A 11 -4.41 -6.36 -1.53
CA THR A 11 -3.27 -6.23 -0.60
C THR A 11 -2.95 -7.52 0.15
N GLY A 12 -3.24 -8.67 -0.47
CA GLY A 12 -2.74 -9.98 -0.05
C GLY A 12 -1.22 -10.14 -0.21
N GLY A 13 -0.72 -11.38 -0.21
CA GLY A 13 0.73 -11.67 -0.15
C GLY A 13 1.60 -10.90 -1.15
N MET A 14 1.25 -10.86 -2.43
CA MET A 14 1.98 -10.07 -3.44
C MET A 14 1.81 -8.56 -3.24
N GLY A 15 0.59 -8.11 -2.91
CA GLY A 15 0.30 -6.70 -2.67
C GLY A 15 1.13 -6.11 -1.53
N LYS A 16 1.29 -6.85 -0.42
CA LYS A 16 2.19 -6.46 0.69
C LYS A 16 3.63 -6.22 0.25
N ASN A 17 4.15 -7.08 -0.63
CA ASN A 17 5.52 -6.91 -1.14
C ASN A 17 5.65 -5.68 -2.04
N HIS A 18 4.66 -5.42 -2.91
CA HIS A 18 4.66 -4.21 -3.72
C HIS A 18 4.55 -2.93 -2.88
N ILE A 19 3.73 -2.94 -1.83
CA ILE A 19 3.63 -1.81 -0.89
C ILE A 19 4.99 -1.55 -0.22
N LYS A 20 5.68 -2.59 0.26
CA LYS A 20 7.04 -2.45 0.82
C LYS A 20 8.01 -1.81 -0.16
N SER A 21 8.00 -2.23 -1.43
CA SER A 21 8.84 -1.62 -2.46
C SER A 21 8.47 -0.16 -2.72
N ALA A 22 7.18 0.18 -2.74
CA ALA A 22 6.72 1.55 -2.94
C ALA A 22 7.09 2.46 -1.76
N LEU A 23 7.01 1.97 -0.53
CA LEU A 23 7.42 2.71 0.68
C LEU A 23 8.94 2.97 0.73
N ALA A 24 9.75 2.11 0.11
CA ALA A 24 11.19 2.32 -0.01
C ALA A 24 11.56 3.42 -1.03
N ALA A 25 10.63 3.78 -1.94
CA ALA A 25 10.87 4.80 -2.96
C ALA A 25 10.65 6.22 -2.42
N LYS A 26 11.68 7.06 -2.46
CA LYS A 26 11.64 8.44 -1.91
C LYS A 26 10.65 9.38 -2.60
N ASN A 27 10.28 9.06 -3.85
CA ASN A 27 9.37 9.85 -4.68
C ASN A 27 7.92 9.36 -4.64
N ILE A 28 7.58 8.37 -3.80
CA ILE A 28 6.22 7.82 -3.68
C ILE A 28 5.68 8.10 -2.27
N GLU A 29 4.37 8.30 -2.20
CA GLU A 29 3.58 8.35 -0.99
C GLU A 29 2.42 7.37 -1.16
N VAL A 30 2.38 6.31 -0.35
CA VAL A 30 1.25 5.37 -0.34
C VAL A 30 0.12 6.02 0.46
N THR A 31 -1.06 6.13 -0.14
CA THR A 31 -2.17 6.95 0.41
C THR A 31 -3.48 6.20 0.54
N ALA A 32 -3.58 5.01 -0.05
CA ALA A 32 -4.76 4.17 0.03
C ALA A 32 -4.39 2.70 -0.12
N VAL A 33 -5.11 1.85 0.61
CA VAL A 33 -5.10 0.39 0.45
C VAL A 33 -6.55 -0.11 0.43
N CYS A 34 -6.80 -1.14 -0.35
CA CYS A 34 -8.12 -1.73 -0.53
C CYS A 34 -7.99 -3.23 -0.75
N ASP A 35 -8.83 -4.02 -0.12
CA ASP A 35 -8.98 -5.45 -0.35
C ASP A 35 -10.43 -5.86 -0.15
N ILE A 36 -10.87 -6.91 -0.86
CA ILE A 36 -12.22 -7.46 -0.69
C ILE A 36 -12.39 -8.08 0.70
N LYS A 37 -11.30 -8.58 1.30
CA LYS A 37 -11.27 -9.05 2.68
C LYS A 37 -10.94 -7.87 3.57
N LYS A 38 -11.97 -7.30 4.22
CA LYS A 38 -11.81 -6.18 5.16
C LYS A 38 -10.63 -6.35 6.13
N LYS A 39 -10.49 -7.54 6.73
CA LYS A 39 -9.38 -7.85 7.65
C LYS A 39 -7.99 -7.62 7.03
N VAL A 40 -7.81 -7.93 5.75
CA VAL A 40 -6.53 -7.74 5.04
C VAL A 40 -6.27 -6.25 4.80
N ALA A 41 -7.29 -5.50 4.39
CA ALA A 41 -7.18 -4.06 4.21
C ALA A 41 -6.87 -3.34 5.54
N ASP A 42 -7.57 -3.72 6.62
CA ASP A 42 -7.37 -3.17 7.96
C ASP A 42 -5.97 -3.47 8.51
N GLU A 43 -5.48 -4.70 8.35
CA GLU A 43 -4.13 -5.11 8.76
C GLU A 43 -3.06 -4.31 8.02
N VAL A 44 -3.16 -4.25 6.69
CA VAL A 44 -2.17 -3.55 5.85
C VAL A 44 -2.21 -2.04 6.07
N GLY A 45 -3.40 -1.46 6.24
CA GLY A 45 -3.56 -0.02 6.49
C GLY A 45 -3.13 0.43 7.88
N ALA A 46 -2.99 -0.49 8.85
CA ALA A 46 -2.42 -0.20 10.16
C ALA A 46 -0.89 -0.32 10.18
N GLU A 47 -0.31 -1.15 9.30
CA GLU A 47 1.14 -1.37 9.18
C GLU A 47 1.88 -0.26 8.41
N HIS A 48 1.17 0.56 7.63
CA HIS A 48 1.71 1.49 6.64
C HIS A 48 0.97 2.82 6.61
#